data_AF-A0A7S2VEA1-F1
#
_entry.id   AF-A0A7S2VEA1-F1
#
_cell.length_a   1.000
_cell.length_b   1.000
_cell.length_c   1.000
_cell.angle_alpha   90.00
_cell.angle_beta   90.00
_cell.angle_gamma   90.00
#
_symmetry.space_group_name_H-M   'P 1'
#
loop_
_entity.id
_entity.type
_entity.pdbx_description
1 polymer ?
#
loop_
_entity_poly.entity_id
_entity_poly.type
_entity_poly.pdbx_seq_one_letter_code
_entity_poly.pdbx_strand_id
1 'polypeptide(L)'
;LEFVPVTKENVSQLRQLNTAAFPIQYNAKFYNSIVQQQEPHLNKLAFWKGTLVGAICARVEPFEERPEGDENHNAQNQSLQETVIQQQSTSQSPQRLYLMTLCVVAPFRGRGIGTQLVESVLSYCQTAHNIVQVALHVQISNQPALDFY
;
A
#
# COMPACT_ATOMS: atom_id res chain seq x y z
N LEU A 1 21.40 4.57 4.92
CA LEU A 1 20.15 4.08 4.30
C LEU A 1 19.44 5.31 3.78
N GLU A 2 18.97 5.27 2.55
CA GLU A 2 18.32 6.40 1.89
C GLU A 2 16.99 5.92 1.28
N PHE A 3 15.96 6.76 1.38
CA PHE A 3 14.66 6.50 0.76
C PHE A 3 14.40 7.55 -0.31
N VAL A 4 14.15 7.09 -1.54
CA VAL A 4 13.90 7.96 -2.69
C VAL A 4 12.50 7.68 -3.23
N PRO A 5 11.68 8.71 -3.52
CA PRO A 5 10.38 8.53 -4.16
C PRO A 5 10.48 7.78 -5.49
N VAL A 6 9.46 6.99 -5.80
CA VAL A 6 9.33 6.40 -7.14
C VAL A 6 8.89 7.48 -8.12
N THR A 7 9.60 7.60 -9.24
CA THR A 7 9.34 8.56 -10.32
C THR A 7 9.31 7.85 -11.68
N LYS A 8 8.97 8.59 -12.73
CA LYS A 8 8.99 8.07 -14.11
C LYS A 8 10.39 7.61 -14.53
N GLU A 9 11.43 8.26 -14.00
CA GLU A 9 12.83 8.03 -14.32
C GLU A 9 13.37 6.76 -13.66
N ASN A 10 12.86 6.38 -12.48
CA ASN A 10 13.36 5.24 -11.70
C ASN A 10 12.40 4.05 -11.61
N VAL A 11 11.18 4.13 -12.17
CA VAL A 11 10.18 3.04 -12.11
C VAL A 11 10.66 1.70 -12.71
N SER A 12 11.63 1.74 -13.63
CA SER A 12 12.27 0.54 -14.17
C SER A 12 13.03 -0.25 -13.09
N GLN A 13 13.64 0.44 -12.12
CA GLN A 13 14.31 -0.17 -10.98
C GLN A 13 13.31 -0.85 -10.04
N LEU A 14 12.17 -0.20 -9.77
CA LEU A 14 11.06 -0.81 -9.02
C LEU A 14 10.58 -2.09 -9.70
N ARG A 15 10.42 -2.06 -11.03
CA ARG A 15 10.01 -3.24 -11.80
C ARG A 15 11.00 -4.39 -11.67
N GLN A 16 12.29 -4.12 -11.81
CA GLN A 16 13.33 -5.14 -11.67
C GLN A 16 13.31 -5.75 -10.27
N LEU A 17 13.20 -4.91 -9.24
CA LEU A 17 13.15 -5.34 -7.86
C LEU A 17 11.93 -6.21 -7.56
N ASN A 18 10.74 -5.79 -7.99
CA ASN A 18 9.51 -6.57 -7.82
C ASN A 18 9.58 -7.92 -8.55
N THR A 19 10.11 -7.95 -9.78
CA THR A 19 10.30 -9.22 -10.52
C THR A 19 11.24 -10.18 -9.80
N ALA A 20 12.26 -9.67 -9.11
CA ALA A 20 13.17 -10.50 -8.33
C ALA A 20 12.59 -10.94 -6.98
N ALA A 21 11.68 -10.14 -6.41
CA ALA A 21 11.16 -10.35 -5.06
C ALA A 21 9.87 -11.18 -5.00
N PHE A 22 9.05 -11.16 -6.06
CA PHE A 22 7.72 -11.78 -6.07
C PHE A 22 7.59 -12.88 -7.14
N PRO A 23 6.87 -13.98 -6.85
CA PRO A 23 6.63 -15.04 -7.82
C PRO A 23 5.62 -14.64 -8.93
N ILE A 24 4.91 -13.52 -8.73
CA ILE A 24 3.93 -12.97 -9.68
C ILE A 24 4.49 -11.70 -10.29
N GLN A 25 4.34 -11.56 -11.61
CA GLN A 25 4.77 -10.37 -12.32
C GLN A 25 3.64 -9.35 -12.43
N TYR A 26 3.90 -8.14 -11.96
CA TYR A 26 3.02 -7.00 -12.16
C TYR A 26 3.11 -6.50 -13.61
N ASN A 27 1.96 -6.11 -14.17
CA ASN A 27 1.88 -5.61 -15.53
C ASN A 27 2.27 -4.12 -15.65
N ALA A 28 2.34 -3.60 -16.88
CA ALA A 28 2.70 -2.20 -17.09
C ALA A 28 1.70 -1.19 -16.48
N LYS A 29 0.41 -1.54 -16.40
CA LYS A 29 -0.62 -0.64 -15.82
C LYS A 29 -0.35 -0.37 -14.34
N PHE A 30 0.10 -1.38 -13.59
CA PHE A 30 0.51 -1.22 -12.20
C PHE A 30 1.63 -0.18 -12.02
N TYR A 31 2.70 -0.28 -12.83
CA TYR A 31 3.80 0.67 -12.73
C TYR A 31 3.40 2.07 -13.19
N ASN A 32 2.55 2.16 -14.22
CA ASN A 32 2.01 3.44 -14.68
C ASN A 32 1.15 4.10 -13.59
N SER A 33 0.32 3.35 -12.86
CA SER A 33 -0.50 3.92 -11.79
C SER A 33 0.35 4.45 -10.63
N ILE A 34 1.47 3.81 -10.30
CA ILE A 34 2.40 4.29 -9.27
C ILE A 34 2.99 5.66 -9.65
N VAL A 35 3.43 5.82 -10.91
CA VAL A 35 3.98 7.08 -11.41
C VAL A 35 2.91 8.17 -11.50
N GLN A 36 1.68 7.80 -11.89
CA GLN A 36 0.55 8.73 -12.02
C GLN A 36 0.03 9.24 -10.67
N GLN A 37 0.13 8.44 -9.62
CA GLN A 37 -0.34 8.81 -8.29
C GLN A 37 0.40 10.05 -7.73
N GLN A 38 1.66 10.28 -8.14
CA GLN A 38 2.47 11.44 -7.73
C GLN A 38 2.54 11.68 -6.20
N GLU A 39 2.40 10.63 -5.40
CA GLU A 39 2.46 10.67 -3.93
C GLU A 39 3.83 10.20 -3.43
N PRO A 40 4.79 11.12 -3.17
CA PRO A 40 6.17 10.75 -2.83
C PRO A 40 6.30 10.03 -1.48
N HIS A 41 5.29 10.17 -0.61
CA HIS A 41 5.27 9.53 0.70
C HIS A 41 4.82 8.07 0.66
N LEU A 42 4.13 7.65 -0.41
CA LEU A 42 3.50 6.34 -0.52
C LEU A 42 4.32 5.32 -1.33
N ASN A 43 5.16 5.81 -2.25
CA ASN A 43 5.94 4.96 -3.15
C ASN A 43 7.42 5.31 -3.03
N LYS A 44 8.22 4.41 -2.41
CA LYS A 44 9.64 4.66 -2.12
C LYS A 44 10.51 3.47 -2.49
N LEU A 45 11.71 3.78 -2.97
CA LEU A 45 12.84 2.89 -3.14
C LEU A 45 13.79 3.06 -1.94
N ALA A 46 14.38 1.98 -1.45
CA ALA A 46 15.36 1.98 -0.38
C ALA A 46 16.76 1.67 -0.93
N PHE A 47 17.72 2.55 -0.66
CA PHE A 47 19.11 2.42 -1.08
C PHE A 47 20.05 2.26 0.13
N TRP A 48 20.93 1.26 0.05
CA TRP A 48 22.03 1.08 0.98
C TRP A 48 23.36 1.31 0.25
N LYS A 49 24.08 2.39 0.60
CA LYS A 49 25.35 2.78 -0.04
C LYS A 49 25.23 2.80 -1.58
N GLY A 50 24.16 3.40 -2.10
CA GLY A 50 23.89 3.49 -3.54
C GLY A 50 23.34 2.22 -4.19
N THR A 51 23.23 1.10 -3.47
CA THR A 51 22.62 -0.14 -3.98
C THR A 51 21.13 -0.17 -3.66
N LEU A 52 20.28 -0.44 -4.64
CA LEU A 52 18.84 -0.66 -4.42
C LEU A 52 18.62 -1.96 -3.65
N VAL A 53 17.96 -1.87 -2.49
CA VAL A 53 17.80 -3.01 -1.56
C VAL A 53 16.36 -3.28 -1.14
N GLY A 54 15.42 -2.38 -1.42
CA GLY A 54 14.03 -2.57 -1.07
C GLY A 54 13.11 -1.53 -1.67
N ALA A 55 11.81 -1.73 -1.53
CA ALA A 55 10.80 -0.78 -1.95
C ALA A 55 9.48 -1.01 -1.20
N ILE A 56 8.68 0.05 -1.10
CA ILE A 56 7.28 0.01 -0.68
C ILE A 56 6.44 0.81 -1.67
N CYS A 57 5.26 0.31 -2.01
CA CYS A 57 4.26 1.03 -2.79
C CYS A 57 2.89 0.86 -2.14
N ALA A 58 2.15 1.95 -2.05
CA ALA A 58 0.84 1.99 -1.41
C ALA A 58 -0.11 2.91 -2.16
N ARG A 59 -1.40 2.62 -2.05
CA ARG A 59 -2.48 3.39 -2.66
C ARG A 59 -3.56 3.69 -1.63
N VAL A 60 -4.08 4.91 -1.67
CA VAL A 60 -5.28 5.28 -0.91
C VAL A 60 -6.51 4.91 -1.74
N GLU A 61 -7.46 4.22 -1.12
CA GLU A 61 -8.73 3.81 -1.74
C GLU A 61 -9.91 4.13 -0.80
N PRO A 62 -11.12 4.33 -1.35
CA PRO A 62 -12.31 4.50 -0.52
C PRO A 62 -12.50 3.32 0.44
N PHE A 63 -12.91 3.60 1.67
CA PHE A 63 -13.24 2.58 2.65
C PHE A 63 -14.74 2.52 2.84
N GLU A 64 -15.33 1.38 2.49
CA GLU A 64 -16.70 1.04 2.83
C GLU A 64 -16.66 0.10 4.03
N GLU A 65 -17.19 0.53 5.17
CA GLU A 65 -17.42 -0.38 6.30
C GLU A 65 -18.38 -1.46 5.83
N ARG A 66 -17.90 -2.71 5.81
CA ARG A 66 -18.83 -3.82 5.68
C ARG A 66 -19.62 -3.91 7.00
N PRO A 67 -20.96 -3.83 6.97
CA PRO A 67 -21.75 -4.03 8.17
C PRO A 67 -21.44 -5.42 8.74
N GLU A 68 -21.10 -5.48 10.02
CA GLU A 68 -20.85 -6.72 10.74
C GLU A 68 -22.14 -7.56 10.77
N GLY A 69 -22.24 -8.62 9.95
CA GLY A 69 -23.40 -9.52 9.97
C GLY A 69 -23.67 -10.41 8.74
N ASP A 70 -23.08 -10.16 7.57
CA ASP A 70 -23.47 -10.89 6.35
C ASP A 70 -22.56 -12.08 5.99
N GLU A 71 -22.78 -13.22 6.66
CA GLU A 71 -22.25 -14.53 6.22
C GLU A 71 -23.18 -15.27 5.23
N ASN A 72 -24.36 -14.72 4.89
CA ASN A 72 -25.32 -15.40 4.02
C ASN A 72 -25.51 -14.68 2.67
N HIS A 73 -24.86 -15.20 1.63
CA HIS A 73 -25.17 -14.87 0.24
C HIS A 73 -26.56 -15.40 -0.13
N ASN A 74 -27.54 -14.50 -0.25
CA ASN A 74 -28.56 -14.61 -1.29
C ASN A 74 -28.63 -13.27 -2.01
N ALA A 75 -28.05 -13.25 -3.21
CA ALA A 75 -28.05 -12.12 -4.11
C ALA A 75 -29.47 -11.87 -4.63
N GLN A 76 -30.25 -11.07 -3.91
CA GLN A 76 -31.45 -10.41 -4.42
C GLN A 76 -31.89 -9.36 -3.39
N ASN A 77 -31.41 -8.12 -3.53
CA ASN A 77 -32.26 -6.93 -3.58
C ASN A 77 -31.42 -5.68 -3.93
N GLN A 78 -31.97 -4.91 -4.86
CA GLN A 78 -31.48 -3.64 -5.38
C GLN A 78 -31.77 -2.48 -4.42
N SER A 79 -30.89 -1.46 -4.45
CA SER A 79 -31.11 -0.01 -4.32
C SER A 79 -31.99 0.57 -3.20
N LEU A 80 -31.60 1.76 -2.72
CA LEU A 80 -32.25 2.70 -1.75
C LEU A 80 -31.62 2.54 -0.34
N GLN A 81 -30.93 3.52 0.26
CA GLN A 81 -31.22 4.95 0.35
C GLN A 81 -29.94 5.78 0.57
N GLU A 82 -29.71 6.77 -0.30
CA GLU A 82 -29.09 8.02 0.12
C GLU A 82 -30.12 8.76 0.98
N THR A 83 -29.83 8.98 2.26
CA THR A 83 -30.62 9.91 3.10
C THR A 83 -29.69 10.82 3.87
N VAL A 84 -29.57 12.02 3.29
CA VAL A 84 -29.24 13.33 3.86
C VAL A 84 -29.23 13.41 5.38
N ILE A 85 -28.07 13.74 5.97
CA ILE A 85 -27.99 14.73 7.05
C ILE A 85 -26.86 15.71 6.73
N GLN A 86 -27.24 16.93 6.36
CA GLN A 86 -26.36 18.10 6.34
C GLN A 86 -26.07 18.52 7.78
N GLN A 87 -24.85 18.28 8.26
CA GLN A 87 -24.23 19.08 9.30
C GLN A 87 -22.77 19.35 8.92
N GLN A 88 -22.44 20.63 8.84
CA GLN A 88 -21.12 21.16 8.51
C GLN A 88 -20.09 20.73 9.57
N SER A 89 -19.45 19.61 9.31
CA SER A 89 -18.11 19.28 9.77
C SER A 89 -17.42 18.64 8.57
N THR A 90 -16.23 19.10 8.21
CA THR A 90 -15.47 18.58 7.06
C THR A 90 -14.93 17.19 7.36
N SER A 91 -15.78 16.21 7.64
CA SER A 91 -15.36 14.81 7.76
C SER A 91 -15.27 14.23 6.36
N GLN A 92 -14.06 14.28 5.78
CA GLN A 92 -13.76 13.56 4.55
C GLN A 92 -14.19 12.09 4.69
N SER A 93 -14.69 11.48 3.60
CA SER A 93 -15.09 10.08 3.62
C SER A 93 -13.92 9.19 4.07
N PRO A 94 -14.18 8.13 4.85
CA PRO A 94 -13.13 7.27 5.34
C PRO A 94 -12.44 6.57 4.16
N GLN A 95 -11.13 6.42 4.30
CA GLN A 95 -10.25 5.82 3.31
C GLN A 95 -9.41 4.71 3.95
N ARG A 96 -8.95 3.80 3.11
CA ARG A 96 -8.01 2.75 3.44
C ARG A 96 -6.72 2.99 2.67
N LEU A 97 -5.61 2.74 3.33
CA LEU A 97 -4.32 2.61 2.68
C LEU A 97 -4.05 1.13 2.37
N TYR A 98 -3.92 0.78 1.10
CA TYR A 98 -3.56 -0.55 0.66
C TYR A 98 -2.07 -0.64 0.31
N LEU A 99 -1.30 -1.45 1.04
CA LEU A 99 0.10 -1.75 0.69
C LEU A 99 0.11 -2.73 -0.48
N MET A 100 0.49 -2.24 -1.65
CA MET A 100 0.51 -3.00 -2.89
C MET A 100 1.72 -3.94 -2.95
N THR A 101 2.90 -3.42 -2.59
CA THR A 101 4.15 -4.19 -2.58
C THR A 101 5.03 -3.71 -1.44
N LEU A 102 5.63 -4.65 -0.72
CA LEU A 102 6.75 -4.41 0.20
C LEU A 102 7.81 -5.47 -0.06
N CYS A 103 9.06 -5.07 -0.29
CA CYS A 103 10.14 -6.03 -0.41
C CYS A 103 11.48 -5.47 0.06
N VAL A 104 12.32 -6.38 0.56
CA VAL A 104 13.75 -6.16 0.82
C VAL A 104 14.50 -7.37 0.26
N VAL A 105 15.57 -7.14 -0.50
CA VAL A 105 16.38 -8.21 -1.07
C VAL A 105 17.05 -9.03 0.03
N ALA A 106 17.18 -10.35 -0.17
CA ALA A 106 17.54 -11.30 0.87
C ALA A 106 18.78 -10.94 1.71
N PRO A 107 19.91 -10.48 1.13
CA PRO A 107 21.10 -10.12 1.91
C PRO A 107 20.93 -8.94 2.89
N PHE A 108 19.86 -8.16 2.72
CA PHE A 108 19.57 -6.96 3.50
C PHE A 108 18.35 -7.10 4.43
N ARG A 109 17.70 -8.27 4.45
CA ARG A 109 16.64 -8.59 5.41
C ARG A 109 17.20 -8.67 6.84
N GLY A 110 16.33 -8.50 7.85
CA GLY A 110 16.74 -8.54 9.26
C GLY A 110 17.54 -7.32 9.73
N ARG A 111 17.57 -6.23 8.95
CA ARG A 111 18.32 -4.99 9.25
C ARG A 111 17.43 -3.76 9.48
N GLY A 112 16.13 -3.97 9.73
CA GLY A 112 15.16 -2.89 9.98
C GLY A 112 14.73 -2.07 8.75
N ILE A 113 15.18 -2.40 7.53
CA ILE A 113 14.83 -1.66 6.31
C ILE A 113 13.32 -1.78 6.01
N GLY A 114 12.76 -2.98 6.14
CA GLY A 114 11.32 -3.21 5.95
C GLY A 114 10.47 -2.42 6.95
N THR A 115 10.89 -2.41 8.22
CA THR A 115 10.25 -1.62 9.28
C THR A 115 10.23 -0.13 8.92
N GLN A 116 11.38 0.44 8.56
CA GLN A 116 11.47 1.86 8.19
C GLN A 116 10.65 2.20 6.94
N LEU A 117 10.54 1.30 5.96
CA LEU A 117 9.67 1.48 4.81
C LEU A 117 8.19 1.59 5.24
N VAL A 118 7.73 0.66 6.08
CA VAL A 118 6.34 0.65 6.60
C VAL A 118 6.08 1.88 7.47
N GLU A 119 6.95 2.18 8.43
CA GLU A 119 6.86 3.37 9.27
C GLU A 119 6.72 4.65 8.44
N SER A 120 7.49 4.76 7.35
CA SER A 120 7.45 5.93 6.48
C SER A 120 6.09 6.16 5.80
N VAL A 121 5.29 5.10 5.64
CA VAL A 121 3.95 5.14 5.08
C VAL A 121 2.90 5.32 6.19
N LEU A 122 3.12 4.72 7.37
CA LEU A 122 2.28 4.98 8.54
C LEU A 122 2.37 6.44 9.01
N SER A 123 3.54 7.07 8.94
CA SER A 123 3.69 8.51 9.22
C SER A 123 2.88 9.37 8.25
N TYR A 124 2.70 8.94 7.00
CA TYR A 124 1.81 9.63 6.07
C TYR A 124 0.34 9.53 6.52
N CYS A 125 -0.10 8.34 6.96
CA CYS A 125 -1.45 8.15 7.50
C CYS A 125 -1.74 9.05 8.71
N GLN A 126 -0.74 9.33 9.55
CA GLN A 126 -0.89 10.26 10.68
C GLN A 126 -1.19 11.70 10.25
N THR A 127 -0.76 12.08 9.04
CA THR A 127 -1.07 13.39 8.44
C THR A 127 -2.40 13.41 7.68
N ALA A 128 -2.90 12.25 7.26
CA ALA A 128 -4.12 12.09 6.49
C ALA A 128 -5.26 11.59 7.40
N HIS A 129 -6.01 12.53 8.00
CA HIS A 129 -6.98 12.25 9.07
C HIS A 129 -8.17 11.34 8.69
N ASN A 130 -8.38 11.07 7.40
CA ASN A 130 -9.45 10.21 6.93
C ASN A 130 -9.00 8.78 6.58
N ILE A 131 -7.71 8.44 6.72
CA ILE A 131 -7.25 7.06 6.57
C ILE A 131 -7.49 6.30 7.87
N VAL A 132 -8.45 5.38 7.86
CA VAL A 132 -8.90 4.65 9.06
C VAL A 132 -8.35 3.22 9.13
N GLN A 133 -7.79 2.71 8.03
CA GLN A 133 -7.27 1.35 7.96
C GLN A 133 -6.05 1.25 7.04
N VAL A 134 -5.08 0.42 7.43
CA VAL A 134 -4.02 -0.07 6.54
C VAL A 134 -4.25 -1.56 6.28
N ALA A 135 -4.20 -1.96 5.02
CA ALA A 135 -4.44 -3.35 4.62
C ALA A 135 -3.41 -3.82 3.58
N LEU A 136 -3.23 -5.13 3.50
CA LEU A 136 -2.35 -5.80 2.53
C LEU A 136 -2.79 -7.24 2.34
N HIS A 137 -2.26 -7.90 1.31
CA HIS A 137 -2.33 -9.35 1.17
C HIS A 137 -0.95 -9.97 1.30
N VAL A 138 -0.88 -11.06 2.05
CA VAL A 138 0.32 -11.89 2.18
C VAL A 138 -0.05 -13.33 1.89
N GLN A 139 0.81 -14.07 1.18
CA GLN A 139 0.61 -15.49 0.97
C GLN A 139 0.77 -16.24 2.29
N ILE A 140 -0.16 -17.16 2.59
CA ILE A 140 -0.11 -17.98 3.83
C ILE A 140 1.17 -18.81 3.95
N SER A 141 1.83 -19.11 2.83
CA SER A 141 3.12 -19.82 2.79
C SER A 141 4.33 -18.92 3.08
N ASN A 142 4.15 -17.60 3.10
CA ASN A 142 5.24 -16.64 3.30
C ASN A 142 5.43 -16.34 4.79
N GLN A 143 5.94 -17.32 5.53
CA GLN A 143 6.16 -17.22 6.97
C GLN A 143 6.97 -15.98 7.39
N PRO A 144 8.09 -15.62 6.72
CA PRO A 144 8.85 -14.43 7.10
C PRO A 144 8.08 -13.12 6.98
N ALA A 145 7.11 -13.04 6.06
CA ALA A 145 6.26 -11.85 5.95
C ALA A 145 5.13 -11.87 6.97
N LEU A 146 4.56 -13.04 7.26
CA LEU A 146 3.57 -13.20 8.33
C LEU A 146 4.15 -12.86 9.71
N ASP A 147 5.39 -13.23 9.99
CA ASP A 147 6.07 -12.90 11.25
C ASP A 147 6.48 -11.40 11.32
N PHE A 148 6.59 -10.75 10.16
CA PHE A 148 6.97 -9.34 10.06
C PHE A 148 5.80 -8.38 10.30
N TYR A 149 4.59 -8.75 9.89
CA TYR A 149 3.37 -7.95 10.03
C TYR A 149 2.65 -8.26 11.34
#